data_AF-A0A011VXC8-F1
#
_entry.id   AF-A0A011VXC8-F1
#
_cell.length_a   1.000
_cell.length_b   1.000
_cell.length_c   1.000
_cell.angle_alpha   90.00
_cell.angle_beta   90.00
_cell.angle_gamma   90.00
#
_symmetry.space_group_name_H-M   'P 1'
#
loop_
_entity.id
_entity.type
_entity.pdbx_description
1 polymer ?
#
loop_
_entity_poly.entity_id
_entity_poly.type
_entity_poly.pdbx_seq_one_letter_code
_entity_poly.pdbx_strand_id
1 'polypeptide(L)'
;MTKEQKTEFMCKLMALIDEYIDVEELDSEYEPSKATAPKAPTEMLTIKECTQQFEGISEHTIRQLALRGEIASFRAGTGKNGKILINKTSLMKKLGFI
;
A
#
# COMPACT_ATOMS: atom_id res chain seq x y z
N MET A 1 7.04 -10.43 38.31
CA MET A 1 5.84 -11.03 37.70
C MET A 1 6.17 -12.44 37.24
N THR A 2 5.42 -13.43 37.72
CA THR A 2 5.50 -14.81 37.22
C THR A 2 4.89 -14.89 35.81
N LYS A 3 5.24 -15.92 35.03
CA LYS A 3 4.69 -16.09 33.66
C LYS A 3 3.16 -16.21 33.69
N GLU A 4 2.62 -16.84 34.72
CA GLU A 4 1.19 -17.01 34.98
C GLU A 4 0.48 -15.68 35.19
N GLN A 5 1.08 -14.75 35.95
CA GLN A 5 0.52 -13.41 36.14
C GLN A 5 0.46 -12.61 34.83
N LYS A 6 1.43 -12.81 33.92
CA LYS A 6 1.43 -12.16 32.61
C LYS A 6 0.37 -12.73 31.68
N THR A 7 0.17 -14.05 31.68
CA THR A 7 -0.87 -14.69 30.86
C THR A 7 -2.27 -14.29 31.34
N GLU A 8 -2.49 -14.28 32.66
CA GLU A 8 -3.77 -13.88 33.23
C GLU A 8 -4.10 -12.41 32.90
N PHE A 9 -3.09 -11.54 32.95
CA PHE A 9 -3.24 -10.14 32.54
C PHE A 9 -3.58 -9.99 31.05
N MET A 10 -2.91 -10.73 30.17
CA MET A 10 -3.18 -10.71 28.72
C MET A 10 -4.59 -11.18 28.40
N CYS A 11 -5.07 -12.24 29.04
CA CYS A 11 -6.44 -12.73 28.86
C CYS A 11 -7.48 -11.69 29.30
N LYS A 12 -7.26 -11.02 30.44
CA LYS A 12 -8.13 -9.94 30.91
C LYS A 12 -8.15 -8.76 29.94
N LEU A 13 -7.00 -8.42 29.37
CA LEU A 13 -6.87 -7.33 28.40
C LEU A 13 -7.59 -7.66 27.09
N MET A 14 -7.46 -8.89 26.58
CA MET A 14 -8.16 -9.33 25.37
C MET A 14 -9.69 -9.33 25.54
N ALA A 15 -10.19 -9.83 26.67
CA ALA A 15 -11.63 -9.84 26.95
C ALA A 15 -12.24 -8.43 26.99
N LEU A 16 -11.49 -7.45 27.53
CA LEU A 16 -11.92 -6.05 27.49
C LEU A 16 -11.90 -5.50 26.05
N ILE A 17 -10.88 -5.80 25.26
CA ILE A 17 -10.83 -5.34 23.86
C ILE A 17 -12.03 -5.88 23.07
N ASP A 18 -12.41 -7.15 23.26
CA ASP A 18 -13.56 -7.76 22.58
C ASP A 18 -14.91 -7.14 23.00
N GLU A 19 -15.03 -6.66 24.24
CA GLU A 19 -16.24 -5.99 24.74
C GLU A 19 -16.44 -4.58 24.14
N TYR A 20 -15.35 -3.87 23.83
CA TYR A 20 -15.39 -2.49 23.35
C TYR A 20 -15.23 -2.36 21.82
N ILE A 21 -14.89 -3.45 21.13
CA ILE A 21 -14.88 -3.48 19.66
C ILE A 21 -16.21 -4.05 19.18
N ASP A 22 -17.11 -3.18 18.71
CA ASP A 22 -18.20 -3.59 17.84
C ASP A 22 -17.59 -4.10 16.52
N VAL A 23 -17.50 -5.43 16.36
CA VAL A 23 -17.04 -6.06 15.13
C VAL A 23 -18.13 -5.92 14.08
N GLU A 24 -18.29 -4.71 13.52
CA GLU A 24 -18.69 -4.62 12.12
C GLU A 24 -17.56 -5.27 11.31
N GLU A 25 -17.89 -6.31 10.54
CA GLU A 25 -16.97 -7.00 9.62
C GLU A 25 -16.41 -6.00 8.60
N LEU A 26 -15.40 -5.23 9.01
CA LEU A 26 -14.46 -4.60 8.12
C LEU A 26 -13.42 -5.68 7.82
N ASP A 27 -13.52 -6.25 6.62
CA ASP A 27 -12.50 -7.04 5.93
C ASP A 27 -11.21 -6.23 5.72
N SER A 28 -10.63 -5.77 6.82
CA SER A 28 -9.30 -5.20 6.91
C SER A 28 -8.35 -6.39 7.03
N GLU A 29 -8.15 -7.07 5.90
CA GLU A 29 -7.03 -7.96 5.65
C GLU A 29 -5.71 -7.17 5.84
N TYR A 30 -5.23 -7.10 7.08
CA TYR A 30 -3.81 -6.87 7.34
C TYR A 30 -3.07 -8.16 6.96
N GLU A 31 -2.87 -8.36 5.67
CA GLU A 31 -2.10 -9.48 5.15
C GLU A 31 -0.59 -9.16 5.27
N PRO A 32 0.16 -9.85 6.15
CA PRO A 32 1.61 -9.78 6.13
C PRO A 32 2.10 -10.44 4.85
N SER A 33 2.47 -9.64 3.85
CA SER A 33 3.29 -10.01 2.69
C SER A 33 3.13 -11.48 2.22
N LYS A 34 1.92 -11.88 1.87
CA LYS A 34 1.71 -13.15 1.16
C LYS A 34 2.28 -13.01 -0.25
N ALA A 35 3.45 -13.62 -0.46
CA ALA A 35 3.89 -14.05 -1.78
C ALA A 35 2.87 -15.09 -2.27
N THR A 36 1.89 -14.65 -3.07
CA THR A 36 0.84 -15.53 -3.60
C THR A 36 0.60 -15.24 -5.07
N ALA A 37 0.81 -16.30 -5.87
CA ALA A 37 0.51 -16.46 -7.28
C ALA A 37 1.23 -15.50 -8.26
N PRO A 38 1.49 -15.92 -9.52
CA PRO A 38 1.90 -14.99 -10.55
C PRO A 38 0.72 -14.06 -10.83
N LYS A 39 0.61 -12.96 -10.06
CA LYS A 39 -0.24 -11.82 -10.42
C LYS A 39 0.04 -11.53 -11.88
N ALA A 40 -1.01 -11.40 -12.68
CA ALA A 40 -0.91 -10.97 -14.07
C ALA A 40 0.13 -9.85 -14.17
N PRO A 41 1.03 -9.89 -15.18
CA PRO A 41 2.19 -9.02 -15.24
C PRO A 41 1.72 -7.58 -15.04
N THR A 42 2.06 -7.04 -13.88
CA THR A 42 1.56 -5.73 -13.50
C THR A 42 2.32 -4.71 -14.34
N GLU A 43 1.60 -4.01 -15.22
CA GLU A 43 2.21 -3.02 -16.10
C GLU A 43 2.80 -1.89 -15.27
N MET A 44 4.14 -1.84 -15.25
CA MET A 44 4.92 -0.80 -14.59
C MET A 44 5.37 0.21 -15.64
N LEU A 45 5.09 1.49 -15.40
CA LEU A 45 5.40 2.59 -16.30
C LEU A 45 6.42 3.51 -15.63
N THR A 46 7.35 4.03 -16.42
CA THR A 46 8.18 5.15 -16.00
C THR A 46 7.36 6.44 -15.98
N ILE A 47 7.85 7.46 -15.27
CA ILE A 47 7.20 8.78 -15.23
C ILE A 47 6.93 9.33 -16.64
N LYS A 48 7.89 9.16 -17.56
CA LYS A 48 7.77 9.64 -18.95
C LYS A 48 6.67 8.92 -19.74
N GLU A 49 6.59 7.60 -19.58
CA GLU A 49 5.54 6.80 -20.20
C GLU A 49 4.16 7.14 -19.62
N CYS A 50 4.09 7.43 -18.31
CA CYS A 50 2.84 7.88 -17.69
C CYS A 50 2.36 9.21 -18.30
N THR A 51 3.25 10.18 -18.53
CA THR A 51 2.86 11.45 -19.17
C THR A 51 2.45 11.29 -20.63
N GLN A 52 2.94 10.24 -21.31
CA GLN A 52 2.55 9.93 -22.69
C GLN A 52 1.21 9.20 -22.76
N GLN A 53 0.90 8.35 -21.76
CA GLN A 53 -0.37 7.61 -21.71
C GLN A 53 -1.52 8.44 -21.15
N PHE A 54 -1.24 9.33 -20.19
CA PHE A 54 -2.23 10.17 -19.54
C PHE A 54 -1.95 11.63 -19.85
N GLU A 55 -2.58 12.13 -20.92
CA GLU A 55 -2.48 13.54 -21.30
C GLU A 55 -3.02 14.45 -20.19
N GLY A 56 -2.37 15.60 -19.99
CA GLY A 56 -2.76 16.59 -18.98
C GLY A 56 -2.08 16.46 -17.62
N ILE A 57 -1.23 15.44 -17.41
CA ILE A 57 -0.46 15.28 -16.16
C ILE A 57 1.01 15.57 -16.43
N SER A 58 1.61 16.45 -15.62
CA SER A 58 3.05 16.72 -15.71
C SER A 58 3.89 15.64 -15.02
N GLU A 59 5.14 15.46 -15.48
CA GLU A 59 6.10 14.58 -14.81
C GLU A 59 6.30 14.96 -13.33
N HIS A 60 6.21 16.26 -13.02
CA HIS A 60 6.35 16.77 -11.66
C HIS A 60 5.20 16.28 -10.78
N THR A 61 3.96 16.39 -11.27
CA THR A 61 2.76 15.95 -10.54
C THR A 61 2.84 14.46 -10.20
N ILE A 62 3.24 13.64 -11.17
CA ILE A 62 3.39 12.19 -11.01
C ILE A 62 4.46 11.88 -9.94
N ARG A 63 5.59 12.59 -9.98
CA ARG A 63 6.65 12.45 -8.98
C ARG A 63 6.13 12.81 -7.58
N GLN A 64 5.34 13.88 -7.45
CA GLN A 64 4.76 14.27 -6.17
C GLN A 64 3.77 13.22 -5.64
N LEU A 65 2.93 12.66 -6.52
CA LEU A 65 1.99 11.60 -6.13
C LEU A 65 2.72 10.33 -5.63
N ALA A 66 3.80 9.95 -6.31
CA ALA A 66 4.66 8.85 -5.87
C ALA A 66 5.35 9.15 -4.53
N LEU A 67 5.85 10.37 -4.33
CA LEU A 67 6.50 10.78 -3.08
C LEU A 67 5.54 10.84 -1.89
N ARG A 68 4.28 11.23 -2.13
CA ARG A 68 3.22 11.24 -1.11
C ARG A 68 2.67 9.85 -0.80
N GLY A 69 3.05 8.83 -1.57
CA GLY A 69 2.54 7.46 -1.39
C GLY A 69 1.10 7.26 -1.85
N GLU A 70 0.52 8.21 -2.60
CA GLU A 70 -0.85 8.12 -3.10
C GLU A 70 -1.00 7.09 -4.24
N ILE A 71 0.13 6.70 -4.83
CA ILE A 71 0.21 5.74 -5.94
C ILE A 71 1.32 4.74 -5.65
N ALA A 72 1.04 3.46 -5.89
CA ALA A 72 2.02 2.39 -5.79
C ALA A 72 3.18 2.63 -6.78
N SER A 73 4.37 2.87 -6.24
CA SER A 73 5.58 3.11 -7.02
C SER A 73 6.79 2.46 -6.37
N PHE A 74 7.77 2.12 -7.21
CA PHE A 74 9.04 1.53 -6.80
C PHE A 74 10.20 2.27 -7.47
N ARG A 75 11.27 2.49 -6.72
CA ARG A 75 12.49 3.09 -7.25
C ARG A 75 13.43 2.01 -7.77
N ALA A 76 13.57 1.94 -9.08
CA ALA A 76 14.55 1.10 -9.74
C ALA A 76 15.93 1.77 -9.68
N GLY A 77 16.78 1.27 -8.78
CA GLY A 77 18.19 1.64 -8.63
C GLY A 77 18.54 2.27 -7.28
N THR A 78 19.82 2.19 -6.92
CA THR A 78 20.36 2.70 -5.66
C THR A 78 20.77 4.16 -5.81
N GLY A 79 19.83 5.10 -5.60
CA GLY A 79 20.16 6.52 -5.54
C GLY A 79 18.99 7.49 -5.75
N LYS A 80 19.24 8.77 -5.43
CA LYS A 80 18.26 9.86 -5.55
C LYS A 80 17.75 10.06 -6.99
N ASN A 81 18.57 9.72 -7.98
CA ASN A 81 18.25 9.83 -9.40
C ASN A 81 17.80 8.50 -10.05
N GLY A 82 17.58 7.45 -9.25
CA GLY A 82 17.01 6.19 -9.75
C GLY A 82 15.67 6.40 -10.46
N LYS A 83 15.37 5.55 -11.43
CA LYS A 83 14.09 5.61 -12.16
C LYS A 83 12.96 5.25 -11.20
N ILE A 84 11.84 5.95 -11.32
CA ILE A 84 10.62 5.63 -10.57
C ILE A 84 9.71 4.87 -11.54
N LEU A 85 9.38 3.65 -11.15
CA LEU A 85 8.40 2.79 -11.81
C LEU A 85 7.09 2.90 -11.06
N ILE A 86 6.01 3.11 -11.79
CA ILE A 86 4.68 3.37 -11.27
C ILE A 86 3.76 2.27 -11.77
N ASN A 87 2.95 1.75 -10.86
CA ASN A 87 1.92 0.80 -11.25
C ASN A 87 0.79 1.54 -12.00
N LYS A 88 0.54 1.13 -13.25
CA LYS A 88 -0.48 1.74 -14.10
C LYS A 88 -1.88 1.70 -13.47
N THR A 89 -2.27 0.59 -12.86
CA THR A 89 -3.63 0.45 -12.29
C THR A 89 -3.81 1.38 -11.09
N SER A 90 -2.78 1.53 -10.26
CA SER A 90 -2.79 2.46 -9.14
C SER A 90 -2.94 3.92 -9.60
N LEU A 91 -2.28 4.29 -10.70
CA LEU A 91 -2.39 5.63 -11.29
C LEU A 91 -3.80 5.85 -11.86
N MET A 92 -4.34 4.89 -12.61
CA MET A 92 -5.70 4.97 -13.17
C MET A 92 -6.76 5.11 -12.09
N LYS A 93 -6.66 4.32 -11.01
CA LYS A 93 -7.54 4.40 -9.85
C LYS A 93 -7.50 5.78 -9.20
N LYS A 94 -6.31 6.37 -9.06
CA LYS A 94 -6.14 7.69 -8.46
C LYS A 94 -6.74 8.80 -9.32
N LEU A 95 -6.71 8.63 -10.63
CA LEU A 95 -7.25 9.59 -11.61
C LEU A 95 -8.75 9.38 -11.87
N GLY A 96 -9.36 8.32 -11.33
CA GLY A 96 -10.79 8.04 -11.47
C GLY A 96 -11.17 7.40 -12.81
N PHE A 97 -10.22 6.76 -13.51
CA PHE A 97 -10.53 6.00 -14.73
C PHE A 97 -11.09 4.61 -14.44
N ILE A 98 -10.78 4.04 -13.26
CA ILE A 98 -11.17 2.70 -12.79
C ILE A 98 -11.50 2.77 -11.30
#